data_AF-A0A2V2UBY3-F1
#
_entry.id   AF-A0A2V2UBY3-F1
#
_cell.length_a   1.000
_cell.length_b   1.000
_cell.length_c   1.000
_cell.angle_alpha   90.00
_cell.angle_beta   90.00
_cell.angle_gamma   90.00
#
_symmetry.space_group_name_H-M   'P 1'
#
loop_
_entity.id
_entity.type
_entity.pdbx_description
1 polymer ?
#
loop_
_entity_poly.entity_id
_entity_poly.type
_entity_poly.pdbx_seq_one_letter_code
_entity_poly.pdbx_strand_id
1 'polypeptide(L)'
;MSDADYNIEAGKGYLEGTSKFKPVKVELNVSNAKTDQVHYWINEITNQYADFVVTNVKADPNKISFDIGSPSMEDLTAEDIEFRMKEYLDMNVPPFEVKELKVQ
;
A
#
# COMPACT_ATOMS: atom_id res chain seq x y z
N MET A 1 -28.15 -2.30 -2.27
CA MET A 1 -26.78 -2.81 -2.38
C MET A 1 -25.99 -1.68 -2.98
N SER A 2 -25.30 -0.91 -2.13
CA SER A 2 -24.55 0.27 -2.58
C SER A 2 -23.18 -0.22 -3.03
N ASP A 3 -22.92 -0.07 -4.33
CA ASP A 3 -21.58 -0.16 -4.89
C ASP A 3 -20.75 0.94 -4.23
N ALA A 4 -19.94 0.54 -3.24
CA ALA A 4 -18.94 1.42 -2.67
C ALA A 4 -17.84 1.53 -3.74
N ASP A 5 -17.76 2.70 -4.38
CA ASP A 5 -16.60 3.14 -5.13
C ASP A 5 -15.43 3.21 -4.15
N TYR A 6 -14.74 2.08 -3.98
CA TYR A 6 -13.40 2.09 -3.42
C TYR A 6 -12.55 2.91 -4.38
N ASN A 7 -11.72 3.82 -3.86
CA ASN A 7 -10.72 4.58 -4.61
C ASN A 7 -9.61 3.69 -5.24
N ILE A 8 -9.91 2.44 -5.55
CA ILE A 8 -9.13 1.61 -6.44
C ILE A 8 -9.68 1.87 -7.83
N GLU A 9 -9.19 2.95 -8.46
CA GLU A 9 -9.54 3.27 -9.84
C GLU A 9 -9.30 2.04 -10.72
N ALA A 10 -10.38 1.46 -11.22
CA ALA A 10 -10.35 0.45 -12.27
C ALA A 10 -9.87 1.11 -13.57
N GLY A 11 -8.56 1.23 -13.70
CA GLY A 11 -7.83 1.15 -14.98
C GLY A 11 -8.38 1.98 -16.14
N LYS A 12 -8.64 3.28 -15.96
CA LYS A 12 -8.78 4.22 -17.09
C LYS A 12 -8.09 5.55 -16.79
N GLY A 13 -6.76 5.57 -16.96
CA GLY A 13 -6.00 6.81 -16.93
C GLY A 13 -4.47 6.74 -16.98
N TYR A 14 -3.84 5.57 -16.73
CA TYR A 14 -2.37 5.52 -16.55
C TYR A 14 -1.65 4.46 -17.40
N LEU A 15 -2.20 4.13 -18.57
CA LEU A 15 -1.48 3.38 -19.60
C LEU A 15 -0.83 4.34 -20.58
N GLU A 16 0.16 5.12 -20.12
CA GLU A 16 1.23 5.68 -20.96
C GLU A 16 2.27 6.38 -20.05
N GLY A 17 3.37 5.69 -19.77
CA GLY A 17 4.55 6.25 -19.10
C GLY A 17 4.73 5.74 -17.66
N THR A 18 5.80 4.99 -17.44
CA THR A 18 6.59 4.89 -16.19
C THR A 18 6.02 5.61 -14.97
N SER A 19 5.86 4.90 -13.85
CA SER A 19 5.58 5.53 -12.54
C SER A 19 6.38 6.83 -12.42
N LYS A 20 5.70 7.97 -12.19
CA LYS A 20 6.36 9.29 -12.08
C LYS A 20 7.28 9.41 -10.86
N PHE A 21 7.41 8.33 -10.10
CA PHE A 21 8.22 8.20 -8.92
C PHE A 21 8.95 6.86 -8.97
N LYS A 22 10.05 6.76 -8.21
CA LYS A 22 10.76 5.52 -7.99
C LYS A 22 9.96 4.69 -6.95
N PRO A 23 9.32 3.58 -7.34
CA PRO A 23 8.56 2.78 -6.39
C PRO A 23 9.49 2.03 -5.44
N VAL A 24 9.09 1.94 -4.19
CA VAL A 24 9.67 1.09 -3.16
C VAL A 24 8.71 -0.08 -2.93
N LYS A 25 9.24 -1.30 -2.86
CA LYS A 25 8.46 -2.50 -2.65
C LYS A 25 8.23 -2.73 -1.17
N VAL A 26 6.97 -2.95 -0.79
CA VAL A 26 6.60 -3.39 0.55
C VAL A 26 6.07 -4.82 0.49
N GLU A 27 6.56 -5.66 1.40
CA GLU A 27 6.06 -7.02 1.62
C GLU A 27 5.73 -7.21 3.10
N LEU A 28 4.55 -7.78 3.37
CA LEU A 28 4.12 -8.17 4.70
C LEU A 28 3.91 -9.67 4.72
N ASN A 29 4.56 -10.38 5.64
CA ASN A 29 4.14 -11.72 6.01
C ASN A 29 3.04 -11.61 7.06
N VAL A 30 1.90 -12.25 6.81
CA VAL A 30 0.68 -12.07 7.60
C VAL A 30 -0.01 -13.39 7.91
N SER A 31 -1.05 -13.33 8.76
CA SER A 31 -2.06 -14.39 8.88
C SER A 31 -3.46 -13.83 8.65
N ASN A 32 -4.32 -14.65 8.06
CA ASN A 32 -5.77 -14.41 7.96
C ASN A 32 -6.14 -13.16 7.13
N ALA A 33 -5.29 -12.77 6.19
CA ALA A 33 -5.60 -11.67 5.28
C ALA A 33 -6.75 -12.05 4.32
N LYS A 34 -7.71 -11.13 4.18
CA LYS A 34 -8.79 -11.22 3.19
C LYS A 34 -8.63 -10.08 2.20
N THR A 35 -8.70 -10.38 0.91
CA THR A 35 -8.38 -9.42 -0.17
C THR A 35 -9.14 -8.10 -0.06
N ASP A 36 -10.44 -8.15 0.23
CA ASP A 36 -11.31 -6.98 0.43
C ASP A 36 -10.84 -6.09 1.60
N GLN A 37 -10.51 -6.71 2.74
CA GLN A 37 -10.02 -6.01 3.92
C GLN A 37 -8.62 -5.43 3.73
N VAL A 38 -7.75 -6.15 3.00
CA VAL A 38 -6.40 -5.67 2.65
C VAL A 38 -6.48 -4.45 1.76
N HIS A 39 -7.35 -4.47 0.74
CA HIS A 39 -7.52 -3.36 -0.18
C HIS A 39 -8.01 -2.10 0.54
N TYR A 40 -8.98 -2.24 1.46
CA TYR A 40 -9.43 -1.13 2.30
C TYR A 40 -8.30 -0.60 3.18
N TRP A 41 -7.58 -1.48 3.89
CA TRP A 41 -6.48 -1.08 4.76
C TRP A 41 -5.35 -0.38 3.99
N ILE A 42 -5.00 -0.84 2.80
CA ILE A 42 -4.00 -0.19 1.94
C ILE A 42 -4.47 1.20 1.47
N ASN A 43 -5.76 1.36 1.17
CA ASN A 43 -6.31 2.67 0.79
C ASN A 43 -6.18 3.71 1.92
N GLU A 44 -6.28 3.28 3.17
CA GLU A 44 -6.07 4.17 4.32
C GLU A 44 -4.63 4.65 4.46
N ILE A 45 -3.64 3.94 3.90
CA ILE A 45 -2.26 4.45 3.79
C ILE A 45 -2.23 5.75 2.98
N THR A 46 -2.91 5.77 1.83
CA THR A 46 -2.96 6.96 0.95
C THR A 46 -3.81 8.09 1.52
N ASN A 47 -4.79 7.77 2.39
CA ASN A 47 -5.55 8.79 3.12
C ASN A 47 -4.70 9.45 4.22
N GLN A 48 -3.89 8.67 4.95
CA GLN A 48 -3.02 9.19 6.01
C GLN A 48 -1.79 9.92 5.45
N TYR A 49 -1.26 9.44 4.33
CA TYR A 49 -0.12 10.05 3.63
C TYR A 49 -0.54 10.46 2.22
N ALA A 50 -1.17 11.64 2.11
CA ALA A 50 -1.79 12.13 0.87
C ALA A 50 -0.84 12.22 -0.34
N ASP A 51 0.46 12.35 -0.10
CA ASP A 51 1.48 12.39 -1.15
C ASP A 51 1.91 10.99 -1.64
N PHE A 52 1.46 9.92 -0.97
CA PHE A 52 1.79 8.55 -1.35
C PHE A 52 0.79 7.97 -2.33
N VAL A 53 1.34 7.22 -3.28
CA VAL A 53 0.60 6.44 -4.27
C VAL A 53 0.98 4.98 -4.07
N VAL A 54 -0.02 4.12 -3.93
CA VAL A 54 0.16 2.67 -3.85
C VAL A 54 -0.33 2.00 -5.13
N THR A 55 0.46 1.07 -5.66
CA THR A 55 0.17 0.31 -6.87
C THR A 55 0.55 -1.17 -6.73
N ASN A 56 0.18 -2.00 -7.70
CA ASN A 56 0.58 -3.42 -7.79
C ASN A 56 0.27 -4.25 -6.53
N VAL A 57 -0.87 -3.98 -5.90
CA VAL A 57 -1.34 -4.68 -4.70
C VAL A 57 -1.62 -6.14 -5.02
N LYS A 58 -1.03 -7.04 -4.23
CA LYS A 58 -1.31 -8.47 -4.20
C LYS A 58 -1.62 -8.86 -2.76
N ALA A 59 -2.74 -9.56 -2.57
CA ALA A 59 -3.22 -9.95 -1.25
C ALA A 59 -3.56 -11.44 -1.25
N ASP A 60 -2.68 -12.22 -0.64
CA ASP A 60 -2.86 -13.63 -0.33
C ASP A 60 -3.06 -13.81 1.18
N PRO A 61 -3.67 -14.91 1.66
CA PRO A 61 -3.95 -15.11 3.08
C PRO A 61 -2.74 -15.01 4.03
N ASN A 62 -1.53 -15.25 3.50
CA ASN A 62 -0.29 -15.29 4.25
C ASN A 62 0.73 -14.22 3.81
N LYS A 63 0.48 -13.50 2.71
CA LYS A 63 1.42 -12.52 2.17
C LYS A 63 0.67 -11.37 1.50
N ILE A 64 1.06 -10.15 1.82
CA ILE A 64 0.62 -8.94 1.13
C ILE A 64 1.84 -8.31 0.50
N SER A 65 1.71 -7.78 -0.71
CA SER A 65 2.77 -6.99 -1.32
C SER A 65 2.19 -5.85 -2.16
N PHE A 66 2.86 -4.71 -2.17
CA PHE A 66 2.49 -3.56 -2.97
C PHE A 66 3.72 -2.69 -3.24
N ASP A 67 3.58 -1.78 -4.19
CA ASP A 67 4.60 -0.79 -4.53
C ASP A 67 4.10 0.57 -4.06
N ILE A 68 4.95 1.34 -3.37
CA ILE A 68 4.62 2.65 -2.82
C ILE A 68 5.66 3.69 -3.23
N GLY A 69 5.23 4.93 -3.40
CA GLY A 69 6.13 6.07 -3.53
C GLY A 69 5.33 7.36 -3.69
N SER A 70 6.00 8.44 -4.10
CA SER A 70 5.36 9.76 -4.19
C SER A 70 5.74 10.49 -5.48
N PRO A 71 4.77 10.99 -6.26
CA PRO A 71 5.07 11.83 -7.42
C PRO A 71 5.63 13.22 -7.06
N SER A 72 5.54 13.63 -5.79
CA SER A 72 6.05 14.91 -5.28
C SER A 72 7.38 14.76 -4.52
N MET A 73 7.86 13.54 -4.26
CA MET A 73 9.14 13.26 -3.58
C MET A 73 9.97 12.24 -4.37
N GLU A 74 10.99 12.74 -5.07
CA GLU A 74 11.86 11.91 -5.93
C GLU A 74 12.91 11.11 -5.15
N ASP A 75 13.23 11.50 -3.92
CA ASP A 75 14.31 10.97 -3.10
C ASP A 75 13.85 10.00 -1.99
N LEU A 76 12.59 9.55 -2.02
CA LEU A 76 12.09 8.54 -1.07
C LEU A 76 12.94 7.28 -1.10
N THR A 77 13.47 6.93 0.06
CA THR A 77 14.26 5.72 0.27
C THR A 77 13.43 4.59 0.84
N ALA A 78 13.99 3.37 0.82
CA ALA A 78 13.38 2.24 1.51
C ALA A 78 13.27 2.47 3.03
N GLU A 79 14.23 3.18 3.63
CA GLU A 79 14.22 3.51 5.07
C GLU A 79 13.08 4.48 5.42
N ASP A 80 12.84 5.48 4.57
CA ASP A 80 11.72 6.42 4.75
C ASP A 80 10.37 5.69 4.70
N ILE A 81 10.21 4.80 3.72
CA ILE A 81 9.00 4.00 3.58
C ILE A 81 8.85 3.02 4.75
N GLU A 82 9.92 2.36 5.18
CA GLU A 82 9.89 1.47 6.34
C GLU A 82 9.47 2.21 7.61
N PHE A 83 10.00 3.42 7.83
CA PHE A 83 9.61 4.27 8.94
C PHE A 83 8.10 4.59 8.89
N ARG A 84 7.58 5.01 7.73
CA ARG A 84 6.15 5.33 7.57
C ARG A 84 5.24 4.12 7.73
N MET A 85 5.65 2.95 7.25
CA MET A 85 4.87 1.73 7.41
C MET A 85 4.83 1.26 8.87
N LYS A 86 5.93 1.41 9.62
CA LYS A 86 5.95 1.14 11.05
C LYS A 86 5.05 2.11 11.82
N GLU A 87 5.16 3.41 11.55
CA GLU A 87 4.26 4.41 12.14
C GLU A 87 2.79 4.10 11.83
N TYR A 88 2.47 3.75 10.59
CA TYR A 88 1.12 3.38 10.18
C TYR A 88 0.59 2.15 10.93
N LEU A 89 1.42 1.11 11.11
CA LEU A 89 1.07 -0.11 11.86
C LEU A 89 0.90 0.14 13.37
N ASP A 90 1.67 1.08 13.94
CA ASP A 90 1.56 1.47 15.35
C ASP A 90 0.27 2.29 15.61
N MET A 91 -0.16 3.07 14.63
CA MET A 91 -1.35 3.92 14.73
C MET A 91 -2.65 3.20 14.33
N ASN A 92 -2.57 2.20 13.46
CA ASN A 92 -3.74 1.56 12.85
C ASN A 92 -3.67 0.05 13.05
N VAL A 93 -4.72 -0.52 13.65
CA VAL A 93 -4.82 -1.98 13.83
C VAL A 93 -5.24 -2.62 12.50
N PRO A 94 -4.39 -3.44 11.85
CA PRO A 94 -4.77 -4.10 10.62
C PRO A 94 -5.84 -5.17 10.87
N PRO A 95 -6.71 -5.47 9.88
CA PRO A 95 -7.70 -6.55 9.97
C PRO A 95 -7.10 -7.96 9.82
N PHE A 96 -5.78 -8.08 9.92
CA PHE A 96 -4.98 -9.29 9.81
C PHE A 96 -3.79 -9.19 10.76
N GLU A 97 -3.16 -10.32 11.06
CA GLU A 97 -1.98 -10.33 11.92
C GLU A 97 -0.72 -10.10 11.08
N VAL A 98 0.09 -9.10 11.43
CA VAL A 98 1.38 -8.85 10.79
C VAL A 98 2.49 -9.58 11.56
N LYS A 99 3.23 -10.43 10.87
CA LYS A 99 4.36 -11.18 11.43
C LYS A 99 5.70 -10.55 11.09
N GLU A 100 5.79 -9.97 9.90
CA GLU A 100 7.02 -9.36 9.39
C GLU A 100 6.68 -8.28 8.37
N LEU A 101 7.44 -7.18 8.41
CA LEU A 101 7.46 -6.12 7.41
C LEU A 101 8.83 -6.11 6.75
N LYS A 102 8.86 -6.11 5.42
CA LYS A 102 10.06 -5.95 4.61
C LYS A 102 9.85 -4.85 3.58
N VAL A 103 10.83 -3.96 3.46
CA VAL A 103 10.84 -2.85 2.50
C VAL A 103 12.12 -2.91 1.67
N GLN A 104 12.01 -2.78 0.33
CA GLN A 104 13.14 -2.98 -0.60
C GLN A 104 13.01 -2.16 -1.89
#